data_AF-A0A4Y7U4Q8-F1
#
_entry.id   AF-A0A4Y7U4Q8-F1
#
_cell.length_a   1.000
_cell.length_b   1.000
_cell.length_c   1.000
_cell.angle_alpha   90.00
_cell.angle_beta   90.00
_cell.angle_gamma   90.00
#
_symmetry.space_group_name_H-M   'P 1'
#
loop_
_entity.id
_entity.type
_entity.pdbx_description
1 polymer ?
#
loop_
_entity_poly.entity_id
_entity_poly.type
_entity_poly.pdbx_seq_one_letter_code
_entity_poly.pdbx_strand_id
1 'polypeptide(L)'
;NGLSLFEHNPVTIMEIGFGTGLNAFITFLEGIQKQQKINYVGVEAYPVDASEVLEMNYVSELQADAFIDVFAKMHESEWNKEISISSDFSLTKRKQFFDEINDFEIFDL
;
A
#
# COMPACT_ATOMS: atom_id res chain seq x y z
N ASN A 1 -10.72 7.80 11.99
CA ASN A 1 -9.71 7.03 11.21
C ASN A 1 -8.34 7.29 11.80
N GLY A 2 -7.41 6.33 11.78
CA GLY A 2 -6.05 6.51 12.35
C GLY A 2 -5.25 7.64 11.69
N LEU A 3 -5.40 7.81 10.37
CA LEU A 3 -4.72 8.86 9.60
C LEU A 3 -5.04 10.30 10.06
N SER A 4 -6.22 10.56 10.65
CA SER A 4 -6.56 11.92 11.11
C SER A 4 -5.77 12.35 12.36
N LEU A 5 -5.04 11.43 12.99
CA LEU A 5 -4.15 11.77 14.12
C LEU A 5 -2.83 12.42 13.65
N PHE A 6 -2.55 12.37 12.34
CA PHE A 6 -1.28 12.78 11.75
C PHE A 6 -1.44 13.89 10.70
N GLU A 7 -2.52 14.67 10.76
CA GLU A 7 -2.78 15.74 9.80
C GLU A 7 -1.53 16.60 9.57
N HIS A 8 -1.14 16.71 8.30
CA HIS A 8 0.01 17.48 7.80
C HIS A 8 1.41 16.91 8.09
N ASN A 9 1.55 15.74 8.72
CA ASN A 9 2.85 15.10 8.96
C ASN A 9 2.95 13.81 8.16
N PRO A 10 4.07 13.52 7.46
CA PRO A 10 4.25 12.23 6.77
C PRO A 10 4.01 11.05 7.72
N VAL A 11 3.33 10.01 7.22
CA VAL A 11 3.00 8.79 7.99
C VAL A 11 3.65 7.58 7.34
N THR A 12 4.27 6.73 8.14
CA THR A 12 4.82 5.45 7.70
C THR A 12 3.99 4.31 8.29
N ILE A 13 3.43 3.47 7.42
CA ILE A 13 2.47 2.42 7.78
C ILE A 13 3.07 1.06 7.44
N MET A 14 2.99 0.09 8.37
CA MET A 14 3.29 -1.31 8.07
C MET A 14 2.03 -2.17 8.12
N GLU A 15 1.82 -2.95 7.06
CA GLU A 15 0.82 -4.00 7.02
C GLU A 15 1.49 -5.38 7.00
N ILE A 16 1.04 -6.28 7.88
CA ILE A 16 1.35 -7.70 7.81
C ILE A 16 0.27 -8.39 6.99
N GLY A 17 0.67 -9.01 5.88
CA GLY A 17 -0.21 -9.59 4.88
C GLY A 17 -0.62 -8.57 3.82
N PHE A 18 0.26 -8.26 2.87
CA PHE A 18 -0.10 -7.39 1.73
C PHE A 18 -1.28 -7.97 0.92
N GLY A 19 -1.38 -9.31 0.84
CA GLY A 19 -2.54 -9.98 0.25
C GLY A 19 -2.94 -9.45 -1.13
N THR A 20 -4.18 -8.97 -1.24
CA THR A 20 -4.76 -8.42 -2.48
C THR A 20 -4.46 -6.93 -2.70
N GLY A 21 -3.65 -6.31 -1.84
CA GLY A 21 -3.32 -4.88 -1.92
C GLY A 21 -4.50 -3.92 -1.70
N LEU A 22 -5.67 -4.43 -1.30
CA LEU A 22 -6.88 -3.61 -1.12
C LEU A 22 -6.68 -2.54 -0.04
N ASN A 23 -6.08 -2.88 1.09
CA ASN A 23 -5.83 -1.91 2.16
C ASN A 23 -4.82 -0.82 1.74
N ALA A 24 -3.76 -1.21 1.02
CA ALA A 24 -2.82 -0.26 0.44
C ALA A 24 -3.51 0.69 -0.55
N PHE A 25 -4.42 0.16 -1.38
CA PHE A 25 -5.17 0.96 -2.35
C PHE A 25 -6.17 1.91 -1.69
N ILE A 26 -6.93 1.45 -0.69
CA ILE A 26 -7.82 2.31 0.11
C ILE A 26 -7.01 3.40 0.81
N THR A 27 -5.85 3.05 1.38
CA THR A 27 -4.95 4.00 2.05
C THR A 27 -4.44 5.06 1.07
N PHE A 28 -4.11 4.68 -0.16
CA PHE A 28 -3.75 5.61 -1.23
C PHE A 28 -4.91 6.58 -1.56
N LEU A 29 -6.14 6.07 -1.73
CA LEU A 29 -7.30 6.90 -2.01
C LEU A 29 -7.60 7.89 -0.86
N GLU A 30 -7.54 7.42 0.39
CA GLU A 30 -7.68 8.29 1.56
C GLU A 30 -6.55 9.33 1.64
N GLY A 31 -5.32 8.93 1.30
CA GLY A 31 -4.15 9.81 1.28
C GLY A 31 -4.30 10.99 0.32
N ILE A 32 -4.83 10.74 -0.88
CA ILE A 32 -5.16 11.79 -1.84
C ILE A 32 -6.19 12.77 -1.26
N GLN A 33 -7.29 12.26 -0.71
CA GLN A 33 -8.38 13.11 -0.18
C GLN A 33 -7.90 14.03 0.95
N LYS A 34 -6.97 13.53 1.77
CA LYS A 34 -6.42 14.24 2.93
C LYS A 34 -5.14 15.02 2.63
N GLN A 35 -4.61 14.95 1.40
CA GLN A 35 -3.31 15.50 1.04
C GLN A 35 -2.20 15.04 2.00
N GLN A 36 -2.26 13.75 2.35
CA GLN A 36 -1.42 13.12 3.35
C GLN A 36 -0.27 12.40 2.66
N LYS A 37 0.97 12.70 3.06
CA LYS A 37 2.14 11.97 2.59
C LYS A 37 2.23 10.63 3.34
N ILE A 38 2.29 9.52 2.60
CA ILE A 38 2.25 8.16 3.14
C ILE A 38 3.40 7.34 2.57
N ASN A 39 4.13 6.68 3.45
CA ASN A 39 5.03 5.59 3.12
C ASN A 39 4.39 4.26 3.57
N TYR A 40 3.97 3.44 2.62
CA TYR A 40 3.30 2.17 2.91
C TYR A 40 4.25 1.00 2.74
N VAL A 41 4.34 0.14 3.75
CA VAL A 41 5.14 -1.08 3.73
C VAL A 41 4.24 -2.29 3.93
N GLY A 42 4.05 -3.10 2.88
CA GLY A 42 3.34 -4.37 2.98
C GLY A 42 4.31 -5.53 3.10
N VAL A 43 4.18 -6.37 4.13
CA VAL A 43 4.97 -7.59 4.31
C VAL A 43 4.12 -8.81 3.95
N GLU A 44 4.62 -9.69 3.08
CA GLU A 44 3.88 -10.87 2.64
C GLU A 44 4.81 -12.05 2.39
N ALA A 45 4.54 -13.20 2.99
CA ALA A 45 5.32 -14.41 2.76
C ALA A 45 4.87 -15.14 1.49
N TYR A 46 3.57 -15.07 1.19
CA TYR A 46 2.93 -15.83 0.12
C TYR A 46 2.08 -14.91 -0.75
N PRO A 47 2.71 -14.14 -1.66
CA PRO A 47 1.99 -13.17 -2.46
C PRO A 47 1.05 -13.84 -3.45
N VAL A 48 -0.14 -13.24 -3.59
CA VAL A 48 -1.08 -13.56 -4.67
C VAL A 48 -0.49 -13.10 -6.00
N ASP A 49 -0.76 -13.83 -7.08
CA ASP A 49 -0.28 -13.44 -8.40
C ASP A 49 -0.94 -12.12 -8.85
N ALA A 50 -0.16 -11.25 -9.48
CA ALA A 50 -0.66 -9.95 -9.93
C ALA A 50 -1.82 -10.11 -10.93
N SER A 51 -1.78 -11.10 -11.82
CA SER A 51 -2.86 -11.34 -12.78
C SER A 51 -4.17 -11.74 -12.08
N GLU A 52 -4.10 -12.59 -11.05
CA GLU A 52 -5.28 -12.99 -10.27
C GLU A 52 -5.91 -11.82 -9.53
N VAL A 53 -5.09 -10.94 -8.93
CA VAL A 53 -5.60 -9.75 -8.23
C VAL A 53 -6.20 -8.73 -9.21
N LEU A 54 -5.62 -8.58 -10.39
CA LEU A 54 -6.11 -7.62 -11.40
C LEU A 54 -7.42 -8.06 -12.07
N GLU A 55 -7.75 -9.35 -12.01
CA GLU A 55 -9.07 -9.85 -12.41
C GLU A 55 -10.16 -9.56 -11.36
N MET A 56 -9.79 -9.07 -10.17
CA MET A 56 -10.75 -8.69 -9.13
C MET A 56 -11.34 -7.31 -9.42
N ASN A 57 -12.66 -7.17 -9.26
CA ASN A 57 -13.38 -5.92 -9.54
C ASN A 57 -13.22 -4.84 -8.45
N TYR A 58 -12.15 -4.87 -7.63
CA TYR A 58 -12.01 -3.98 -6.47
C TYR A 58 -12.01 -2.50 -6.83
N VAL A 59 -11.32 -2.13 -7.91
CA VAL A 59 -11.24 -0.73 -8.36
C VAL A 59 -12.63 -0.20 -8.70
N SER A 60 -13.45 -0.99 -9.41
CA SER A 60 -14.81 -0.61 -9.79
C SER A 60 -15.80 -0.64 -8.62
N GLU A 61 -15.69 -1.62 -7.71
CA GLU A 61 -16.51 -1.67 -6.48
C GLU A 61 -16.25 -0.45 -5.57
N LEU A 62 -15.03 0.08 -5.58
CA LEU A 62 -14.67 1.32 -4.88
C LEU A 62 -15.00 2.59 -5.67
N GLN A 63 -15.61 2.48 -6.86
CA GLN A 63 -15.90 3.60 -7.76
C GLN A 63 -14.64 4.43 -8.09
N ALA A 64 -13.50 3.74 -8.21
CA ALA A 64 -12.16 4.32 -8.34
C ALA A 64 -11.53 4.02 -9.69
N ASP A 65 -12.32 3.82 -10.76
CA ASP A 65 -11.85 3.42 -12.10
C ASP A 65 -10.76 4.35 -12.67
N ALA A 66 -10.73 5.62 -12.25
CA ALA A 66 -9.67 6.57 -12.57
C ALA A 66 -8.27 6.18 -12.07
N PHE A 67 -8.18 5.21 -11.15
CA PHE A 67 -6.94 4.75 -10.51
C PHE A 67 -6.63 3.28 -10.82
N ILE A 68 -7.21 2.70 -11.87
CA ILE A 68 -6.95 1.32 -12.29
C ILE A 68 -5.46 1.06 -12.56
N ASP A 69 -4.79 1.99 -13.25
CA ASP A 69 -3.36 1.89 -13.55
C ASP A 69 -2.50 1.99 -12.29
N VAL A 70 -2.97 2.72 -11.27
CA VAL A 70 -2.31 2.77 -9.96
C VAL A 70 -2.42 1.41 -9.27
N PHE A 71 -3.60 0.80 -9.28
CA PHE A 71 -3.81 -0.53 -8.72
C PHE A 71 -2.93 -1.58 -9.43
N ALA A 72 -2.87 -1.54 -10.77
CA ALA A 72 -1.96 -2.38 -11.56
C ALA A 72 -0.49 -2.16 -11.14
N LYS A 73 -0.04 -0.91 -11.10
CA LYS A 73 1.33 -0.56 -10.70
C LYS A 73 1.68 -1.07 -9.30
N MET A 74 0.76 -1.02 -8.33
CA MET A 74 1.00 -1.58 -7.00
C MET A 74 1.32 -3.07 -7.07
N HIS A 75 0.58 -3.84 -7.86
CA HIS A 75 0.73 -5.30 -7.93
C HIS A 75 1.90 -5.75 -8.81
N GLU A 76 2.14 -5.07 -9.93
CA GLU A 76 3.19 -5.40 -10.89
C GLU A 76 4.59 -4.90 -10.46
N SER A 77 4.67 -4.02 -9.46
CA SER A 77 5.94 -3.50 -8.98
C SER A 77 6.86 -4.55 -8.36
N GLU A 78 8.16 -4.29 -8.41
CA GLU A 78 9.19 -5.16 -7.83
C GLU A 78 9.02 -5.30 -6.31
N TRP A 79 9.25 -6.52 -5.82
CA TRP A 79 9.34 -6.79 -4.38
C TRP A 79 10.68 -6.28 -3.82
N ASN A 80 10.69 -6.01 -2.52
CA ASN A 80 11.81 -5.54 -1.71
C ASN A 80 12.42 -4.22 -2.20
N LYS A 81 11.62 -3.39 -2.86
CA LYS A 81 12.03 -2.10 -3.38
C LYS A 81 10.94 -1.06 -3.15
N GLU A 82 11.35 0.12 -2.72
CA GLU A 82 10.45 1.27 -2.64
C GLU A 82 10.16 1.78 -4.05
N ILE A 83 8.88 2.02 -4.31
CA ILE A 83 8.43 2.70 -5.52
C ILE A 83 7.53 3.88 -5.16
N SER A 84 7.68 4.97 -5.90
CA SER A 84 6.72 6.09 -5.85
C SER A 84 5.49 5.72 -6.67
N ILE A 85 4.33 5.67 -6.02
CA ILE A 85 3.02 5.52 -6.66
C ILE A 85 2.52 6.89 -7.14
N SER A 86 2.62 7.89 -6.27
CA SER A 86 2.37 9.31 -6.57
C SER A 86 3.40 10.20 -5.85
N SER A 87 3.27 11.52 -5.95
CA SER A 87 4.11 12.48 -5.20
C SER A 87 4.05 12.26 -3.68
N ASP A 88 2.91 11.82 -3.19
CA ASP A 88 2.59 11.74 -1.77
C ASP A 88 2.38 10.31 -1.28
N PHE A 89 2.62 9.31 -2.13
CA PHE A 89 2.49 7.90 -1.75
C PHE A 89 3.64 7.05 -2.29
N SER A 90 4.38 6.41 -1.39
CA SER A 90 5.34 5.36 -1.70
C SER A 90 4.85 4.00 -1.20
N LEU A 91 5.21 2.95 -1.95
CA LEU A 91 4.91 1.56 -1.60
C LEU A 91 6.22 0.76 -1.59
N THR A 92 6.44 0.02 -0.52
CA THR A 92 7.43 -1.06 -0.46
C THR A 92 6.72 -2.36 -0.14
N LYS A 93 6.76 -3.32 -1.06
CA LYS A 93 6.28 -4.68 -0.80
C LYS A 93 7.47 -5.53 -0.37
N ARG A 94 7.42 -6.22 0.77
CA ARG A 94 8.50 -7.08 1.27
C ARG A 94 8.08 -8.52 1.25
N LYS A 95 8.86 -9.37 0.57
CA LYS A 95 8.55 -10.80 0.46
C LYS A 95 9.31 -11.58 1.52
N GLN A 96 8.76 -11.68 2.72
CA GLN A 96 9.38 -12.29 3.90
C GLN A 96 8.33 -12.72 4.92
N PHE A 97 8.70 -13.57 5.88
CA PHE A 97 7.83 -13.87 7.01
C PHE A 97 7.82 -12.72 8.02
N PHE A 98 6.73 -12.59 8.78
CA PHE A 98 6.58 -11.50 9.75
C PHE A 98 7.54 -11.63 10.94
N ASP A 99 7.94 -12.85 11.31
CA ASP A 99 8.90 -13.14 12.37
C ASP A 99 10.35 -12.84 11.97
N GLU A 100 10.60 -12.55 10.69
CA GLU A 100 11.89 -12.09 10.16
C GLU A 100 12.03 -10.56 10.14
N ILE A 101 10.99 -9.82 10.55
CA ILE A 101 11.01 -8.35 10.61
C ILE A 101 11.94 -7.91 11.75
N ASN A 102 12.95 -7.12 11.41
CA ASN A 102 13.97 -6.58 12.33
C ASN A 102 13.98 -5.03 12.35
N ASP A 103 12.85 -4.41 12.02
CA ASP A 103 12.73 -2.96 11.97
C ASP A 103 12.55 -2.38 13.38
N PHE A 104 13.21 -1.25 13.69
CA PHE A 104 13.14 -0.58 14.99
C PHE A 104 12.70 0.88 14.82
N GLU A 105 11.55 1.24 15.41
CA GLU A 105 11.03 2.62 15.51
C GLU A 105 10.85 3.37 14.16
N ILE A 106 10.42 2.67 13.11
CA ILE A 106 10.24 3.26 11.75
C ILE A 106 8.77 3.50 11.39
N PHE A 107 7.81 2.91 12.11
CA PHE A 107 6.39 2.92 11.75
C PHE A 107 5.54 3.70 12.76
N ASP A 108 4.63 4.51 12.22
CA ASP A 108 3.65 5.29 12.97
C ASP A 108 2.34 4.51 13.19
N LEU A 109 2.02 3.58 12.29
CA LEU A 109 0.82 2.73 12.26
C LEU A 109 1.14 1.30 11.85
#